data_AF-A0A3B0Z757-F1
#
_entry.id   AF-A0A3B0Z757-F1
#
_cell.length_a   1.000
_cell.length_b   1.000
_cell.length_c   1.000
_cell.angle_alpha   90.00
_cell.angle_beta   90.00
_cell.angle_gamma   90.00
#
_symmetry.space_group_name_H-M   'P 1'
#
loop_
_entity.id
_entity.type
_entity.pdbx_description
1 polymer ?
#
loop_
_entity_poly.entity_id
_entity_poly.type
_entity_poly.pdbx_seq_one_letter_code
_entity_poly.pdbx_strand_id
1 'polypeptide(L)'
;SPLDRAGIAASVRKTHRAIIVEEAEAPVGVGAEVMAIINEACFFELDAAPQRVSAVNVPIPYNHTLEKAAIPNPDDVVAAARKMVGQ
;
A
#
# COMPACT_ATOMS: atom_id res chain seq x y z
N SER A 1 4.40 -16.55 3.70
CA SER A 1 5.21 -17.20 2.65
C SER A 1 4.55 -18.52 2.27
N PRO A 2 4.39 -18.83 0.97
CA PRO A 2 4.69 -17.95 -0.17
C PRO A 2 3.58 -16.90 -0.42
N LEU A 3 3.93 -15.77 -1.05
CA LEU A 3 2.99 -14.71 -1.43
C LEU A 3 2.44 -14.99 -2.84
N ASP A 4 1.14 -14.77 -3.07
CA ASP A 4 0.49 -14.99 -4.36
C ASP A 4 0.84 -13.89 -5.39
N ARG A 5 2.02 -14.03 -6.01
CA ARG A 5 2.51 -13.12 -7.04
C ARG A 5 1.61 -13.08 -8.28
N ALA A 6 1.04 -14.23 -8.66
CA ALA A 6 0.21 -14.33 -9.86
C ALA A 6 -1.11 -13.59 -9.70
N GLY A 7 -1.76 -13.74 -8.55
CA GLY A 7 -2.99 -13.02 -8.22
C GLY A 7 -2.78 -11.50 -8.15
N ILE A 8 -1.70 -11.04 -7.54
CA ILE A 8 -1.34 -9.61 -7.49
C ILE A 8 -1.19 -9.05 -8.90
N ALA A 9 -0.37 -9.70 -9.74
CA ALA A 9 -0.14 -9.25 -11.11
C ALA A 9 -1.44 -9.24 -11.92
N ALA A 10 -2.23 -10.32 -11.88
CA ALA A 10 -3.50 -10.43 -12.61
C ALA A 10 -4.49 -9.31 -12.24
N SER A 11 -4.57 -8.94 -10.96
CA SER A 11 -5.39 -7.82 -10.49
C SER A 11 -4.90 -6.48 -11.06
N VAL A 12 -3.59 -6.21 -10.94
CA VAL A 12 -2.98 -4.96 -11.42
C VAL A 12 -3.12 -4.82 -12.94
N ARG A 13 -2.94 -5.90 -13.72
CA ARG A 13 -3.13 -5.89 -15.18
C ARG A 13 -4.53 -5.41 -15.58
N LYS A 14 -5.54 -5.68 -14.75
CA LYS A 14 -6.93 -5.33 -14.98
C LYS A 14 -7.26 -3.90 -14.53
N THR A 15 -6.68 -3.44 -13.42
CA THR A 15 -7.02 -2.15 -12.80
C THR A 15 -6.08 -1.02 -13.18
N HIS A 16 -4.88 -1.34 -13.68
CA HIS A 16 -3.80 -0.42 -14.05
C HIS A 16 -3.29 0.47 -12.89
N ARG A 17 -3.76 0.22 -11.65
CA ARG A 17 -3.47 1.01 -10.44
C ARG A 17 -3.49 0.08 -9.23
N ALA A 18 -2.63 0.36 -8.25
CA ALA A 18 -2.58 -0.40 -7.01
C ALA A 18 -2.22 0.47 -5.80
N ILE A 19 -2.86 0.18 -4.67
CA ILE A 19 -2.53 0.72 -3.34
C ILE A 19 -2.28 -0.47 -2.42
N ILE A 20 -1.14 -0.48 -1.75
CA ILE A 20 -0.79 -1.49 -0.75
C ILE A 20 -1.06 -0.91 0.63
N VAL A 21 -1.76 -1.65 1.49
CA VAL A 21 -2.11 -1.22 2.84
C VAL A 21 -1.49 -2.18 3.86
N GLU A 22 -0.77 -1.66 4.84
CA GLU A 22 -0.17 -2.45 5.93
C GLU A 22 -0.19 -1.66 7.26
N GLU A 23 -0.38 -2.33 8.40
CA GLU A 23 -0.30 -1.67 9.73
C GLU A 23 1.15 -1.50 10.20
N ALA A 24 2.11 -2.15 9.54
CA ALA A 24 3.53 -2.00 9.83
C ALA A 24 4.08 -0.68 9.26
N GLU A 25 5.26 -0.29 9.73
CA GLU A 25 6.00 0.83 9.16
C GLU A 25 6.40 0.54 7.71
N ALA A 26 6.45 1.59 6.89
CA ALA A 26 6.77 1.47 5.47
C ALA A 26 8.19 0.90 5.17
N PRO A 27 9.27 1.32 5.85
CA PRO A 27 10.61 0.86 5.49
C PRO A 27 10.79 -0.64 5.72
N VAL A 28 11.32 -1.36 4.73
CA VAL A 28 11.65 -2.80 4.84
C VAL A 28 10.42 -3.68 5.21
N GLY A 29 9.20 -3.18 4.98
CA GLY A 29 7.95 -3.87 5.26
C GLY A 29 7.50 -4.83 4.16
N VAL A 30 6.40 -5.55 4.41
CA VAL A 30 5.80 -6.48 3.44
C VAL A 30 5.30 -5.72 2.22
N GLY A 31 4.79 -4.50 2.41
CA GLY A 31 4.34 -3.67 1.30
C GLY A 31 5.46 -3.24 0.35
N ALA A 32 6.72 -3.26 0.78
CA ALA A 32 7.86 -3.03 -0.10
C ALA A 32 8.08 -4.19 -1.08
N GLU A 33 7.93 -5.44 -0.61
CA GLU A 33 8.01 -6.63 -1.47
C GLU A 33 6.82 -6.68 -2.47
N VAL A 34 5.60 -6.37 -2.02
CA VAL A 34 4.43 -6.28 -2.91
C VAL A 34 4.63 -5.21 -3.98
N MET A 35 5.17 -4.06 -3.59
CA MET A 35 5.52 -2.97 -4.52
C MET A 35 6.56 -3.42 -5.56
N ALA A 36 7.59 -4.15 -5.13
CA ALA A 36 8.61 -4.69 -6.03
C ALA A 36 7.99 -5.66 -7.05
N ILE A 37 7.15 -6.60 -6.59
CA ILE A 37 6.42 -7.54 -7.47
C ILE A 37 5.60 -6.80 -8.52
N ILE A 38 4.84 -5.78 -8.11
CA ILE A 38 4.00 -5.00 -9.02
C ILE A 38 4.85 -4.29 -10.08
N ASN A 39 5.94 -3.65 -9.67
CA ASN A 39 6.81 -2.94 -10.61
C ASN A 39 7.55 -3.92 -11.53
N GLU A 40 8.05 -5.06 -11.04
CA GLU A 40 8.73 -6.05 -11.88
C GLU A 40 7.79 -6.69 -12.91
N ALA A 41 6.56 -7.02 -12.52
CA ALA A 41 5.64 -7.80 -13.34
C ALA A 41 4.72 -6.96 -14.24
N CYS A 42 4.45 -5.70 -13.88
CA CYS A 42 3.38 -4.89 -14.44
C CYS A 42 3.80 -3.44 -14.78
N PHE A 43 5.09 -3.10 -14.81
CA PHE A 43 5.56 -1.71 -15.02
C PHE A 43 4.87 -0.97 -16.17
N PHE A 44 4.78 -1.60 -17.34
CA PHE A 44 4.19 -0.99 -18.55
C PHE A 44 2.66 -0.96 -18.55
N GLU A 45 2.02 -1.63 -17.60
CA GLU A 45 0.56 -1.69 -17.46
C GLU A 45 0.04 -0.67 -16.44
N LEU A 46 0.93 0.04 -15.72
CA LEU A 46 0.55 0.99 -14.67
C LEU A 46 0.23 2.37 -15.25
N ASP A 47 -0.97 2.86 -14.98
CA ASP A 47 -1.41 4.23 -15.28
C ASP A 47 -0.86 5.25 -14.27
N ALA A 48 -0.47 4.78 -13.09
CA ALA A 48 0.06 5.61 -12.00
C ALA A 48 1.03 4.80 -11.13
N ALA A 49 1.98 5.50 -10.51
CA ALA A 49 2.90 4.88 -9.56
C ALA A 49 2.11 4.25 -8.40
N PRO A 50 2.31 2.96 -8.07
CA PRO A 50 1.59 2.35 -6.97
C PRO A 50 1.96 3.04 -5.65
N GLN A 51 1.00 3.11 -4.74
CA GLN A 51 1.15 3.81 -3.47
C GLN A 51 1.08 2.85 -2.28
N ARG A 52 1.61 3.28 -1.15
CA ARG A 52 1.54 2.54 0.12
C ARG A 52 0.87 3.41 1.18
N VAL A 53 -0.06 2.80 1.91
CA VAL A 53 -0.69 3.35 3.10
C VAL A 53 -0.21 2.47 4.26
N SER A 54 0.68 3.03 5.08
CA SER A 54 1.37 2.29 6.14
C SER A 54 1.29 3.07 7.46
N ALA A 55 1.72 2.45 8.55
CA ALA A 55 1.94 3.20 9.79
C ALA A 55 3.02 4.26 9.63
N VAL A 56 2.92 5.29 10.47
CA VAL A 56 3.93 6.33 10.63
C VAL A 56 5.19 5.67 11.21
N ASN A 57 6.37 6.09 10.74
CA ASN A 57 7.67 5.52 11.14
C ASN A 57 8.08 5.96 12.56
N VAL A 58 7.35 5.47 13.56
CA VAL A 58 7.55 5.75 14.98
C VAL A 58 7.19 4.50 15.80
N PRO A 59 7.86 4.25 16.94
CA PRO A 59 7.40 3.26 17.89
C PRO A 59 5.94 3.51 18.30
N ILE A 60 5.11 2.46 18.27
CA ILE A 60 3.68 2.59 18.54
C ILE A 60 3.45 3.18 19.94
N PRO A 61 2.80 4.35 20.05
CA PRO A 61 2.55 4.99 21.33
C PRO A 61 1.50 4.24 22.16
N TYR A 62 1.66 4.21 23.49
CA TYR A 62 0.65 3.63 24.39
C TYR A 62 -0.64 4.47 24.49
N ASN A 63 -0.56 5.79 24.30
CA ASN A 63 -1.74 6.64 24.35
C ASN A 63 -2.68 6.29 23.19
N HIS A 64 -3.93 5.93 23.50
CA HIS A 64 -4.93 5.49 22.52
C HIS A 64 -5.13 6.44 21.33
N THR A 65 -5.11 7.75 21.58
CA THR A 65 -5.27 8.75 20.52
C THR A 65 -4.05 8.77 19.60
N LEU A 66 -2.85 8.61 20.18
CA LEU A 66 -1.60 8.58 19.41
C LEU A 66 -1.38 7.24 18.70
N GLU A 67 -1.81 6.12 19.29
CA GLU A 67 -1.83 4.81 18.64
C GLU A 67 -2.67 4.84 17.37
N LYS A 68 -3.91 5.35 17.47
CA LYS A 68 -4.81 5.53 16.32
C LYS A 68 -4.28 6.48 15.26
N ALA A 69 -3.48 7.46 15.66
CA ALA A 69 -2.84 8.38 14.72
C ALA A 69 -1.59 7.78 14.06
N ALA A 70 -0.99 6.74 14.67
CA ALA A 70 0.18 6.06 14.12
C ALA A 70 -0.18 4.96 13.12
N ILE A 71 -1.32 4.28 13.32
CA ILE A 71 -1.80 3.18 12.46
C ILE A 71 -2.76 3.73 11.38
N PRO A 72 -2.66 3.29 10.12
CA PRO A 72 -3.54 3.75 9.06
C PRO A 72 -4.99 3.32 9.31
N ASN A 73 -5.93 4.17 8.93
CA ASN A 73 -7.37 3.94 9.06
C ASN A 73 -8.08 3.95 7.69
N PRO A 74 -9.38 3.61 7.62
CA PRO A 74 -10.11 3.57 6.35
C PRO A 74 -10.14 4.91 5.59
N ASP A 75 -10.13 6.04 6.29
CA ASP A 75 -10.14 7.36 5.65
C ASP A 75 -8.81 7.63 4.94
N ASP A 76 -7.68 7.16 5.48
CA ASP A 76 -6.37 7.24 4.82
C ASP A 76 -6.35 6.45 3.50
N VAL A 77 -6.97 5.26 3.49
CA VAL A 77 -7.09 4.43 2.30
C VAL A 77 -7.99 5.08 1.24
N VAL A 78 -9.13 5.65 1.66
CA VAL A 78 -10.05 6.36 0.76
C VAL A 78 -9.37 7.61 0.19
N ALA A 79 -8.63 8.37 1.00
CA ALA A 79 -7.89 9.54 0.55
C ALA A 79 -6.81 9.17 -0.49
N ALA A 80 -6.05 8.09 -0.25
CA ALA A 80 -5.08 7.58 -1.20
C ALA A 80 -5.75 7.12 -2.51
N ALA A 81 -6.89 6.42 -2.42
CA ALA A 81 -7.64 5.96 -3.58
C ALA A 81 -8.18 7.11 -4.43
N ARG A 82 -8.77 8.13 -3.81
CA ARG A 82 -9.27 9.35 -4.49
C ARG A 82 -8.13 10.08 -5.20
N LYS A 83 -7.03 10.32 -4.49
CA LYS A 83 -5.83 10.95 -5.05
C LYS A 83 -5.30 10.18 -6.26
N MET A 84 -5.28 8.85 -6.19
CA MET A 84 -4.81 7.97 -7.27
C MET A 84 -5.68 8.08 -8.54
N VAL A 85 -6.99 8.30 -8.40
CA VAL A 85 -7.91 8.46 -9.53
C VAL A 85 -8.16 9.91 -9.93
N GLY A 86 -7.42 10.86 -9.35
CA GLY A 86 -7.53 12.29 -9.67
C GLY A 86 -8.79 12.98 -9.12
N GLN A 87 -9.36 12.47 -8.03
CA GLN A 87 -10.49 13.07 -7.30
C GLN A 87 -10.03 13.78 -6.03
#